data_AF-A0A4Z0BHY4-F1
#
_entry.id   AF-A0A4Z0BHY4-F1
#
_cell.length_a   1.000
_cell.length_b   1.000
_cell.length_c   1.000
_cell.angle_alpha   90.00
_cell.angle_beta   90.00
_cell.angle_gamma   90.00
#
_symmetry.space_group_name_H-M   'P 1'
#
loop_
_entity.id
_entity.type
_entity.pdbx_description
1 polymer ?
#
loop_
_entity_poly.entity_id
_entity_poly.type
_entity_poly.pdbx_seq_one_letter_code
_entity_poly.pdbx_strand_id
1 'polypeptide(L)'
;MRSLASSIALLAFAAATAHAGGPVNYISSSSGYMLHMSGNSAVTANWQGQAPIQGFSGYGTIQVNGRCLTGRAAHAPLTWEACKGDQPQKWSLSGGRLKNEGGWCADVQGNRGGAGVPVLAWDCTGAVNQQWRSHYTETAQAAAAKIANPQVRAEFLKNATSAAPGTVISTSTGKIVAQGGGNIVAQGGGNIVAQGGGNIVAQGGGN
;
A
#
# COMPACT_ATOMS: atom_id res chain seq x y z
N MET A 1 22.04 60.94 3.93
CA MET A 1 21.81 59.68 3.20
C MET A 1 21.06 58.70 4.08
N ARG A 2 19.72 58.71 4.03
CA ARG A 2 18.85 57.65 4.54
C ARG A 2 17.60 57.65 3.66
N SER A 3 17.39 56.59 2.90
CA SER A 3 16.10 56.28 2.30
C SER A 3 15.90 54.77 2.43
N LEU A 4 14.90 54.40 3.23
CA LEU A 4 14.38 53.06 3.39
C LEU A 4 13.45 52.80 2.21
N ALA A 5 13.74 51.78 1.40
CA ALA A 5 12.76 51.20 0.50
C ALA A 5 12.83 49.67 0.65
N SER A 6 12.03 49.19 1.60
CA SER A 6 11.65 47.79 1.72
C SER A 6 10.80 47.43 0.51
N SER A 7 11.23 46.44 -0.29
CA SER A 7 10.39 45.89 -1.36
C SER A 7 10.21 44.40 -1.11
N ILE A 8 8.94 44.11 -0.85
CA ILE A 8 8.33 42.85 -0.44
C ILE A 8 8.54 41.82 -1.55
N ALA A 9 9.31 40.76 -1.28
CA ALA A 9 9.30 39.57 -2.12
C ALA A 9 7.95 38.86 -1.93
N LEU A 10 7.03 39.04 -2.88
CA LEU A 10 5.85 38.19 -3.01
C LEU A 10 6.33 36.78 -3.35
N LEU A 11 6.54 35.94 -2.33
CA LEU A 11 6.55 34.50 -2.48
C LEU A 11 5.12 34.09 -2.81
N ALA A 12 4.87 33.88 -4.10
CA ALA A 12 3.68 33.16 -4.54
C ALA A 12 3.75 31.74 -3.96
N PHE A 13 3.11 31.53 -2.81
CA PHE A 13 2.69 30.19 -2.42
C PHE A 13 1.64 29.76 -3.43
N ALA A 14 2.06 29.04 -4.46
CA ALA A 14 1.16 28.15 -5.17
C ALA A 14 0.65 27.14 -4.13
N ALA A 15 -0.49 27.45 -3.54
CA ALA A 15 -1.32 26.49 -2.84
C ALA A 15 -1.87 25.53 -3.89
N ALA A 16 -1.03 24.57 -4.27
CA ALA A 16 -1.43 23.36 -4.96
C ALA A 16 -0.70 22.21 -4.29
N THR A 17 -1.06 21.92 -3.03
CA THR A 17 -0.96 20.55 -2.54
C THR A 17 -2.09 19.74 -3.19
N ALA A 18 -2.03 19.64 -4.53
CA ALA A 18 -2.50 18.42 -5.15
C ALA A 18 -1.70 17.32 -4.44
N HIS A 19 -2.38 16.50 -3.65
CA HIS A 19 -1.85 15.20 -3.30
C HIS A 19 -1.81 14.45 -4.64
N ALA A 20 -0.76 14.68 -5.44
CA ALA A 20 -0.32 13.72 -6.42
C ALA A 20 -0.12 12.44 -5.60
N GLY A 21 -1.10 11.54 -5.67
CA GLY A 21 -1.15 10.36 -4.81
C GLY A 21 0.22 9.72 -4.83
N GLY A 22 0.80 9.51 -3.64
CA GLY A 22 2.11 8.90 -3.52
C GLY A 22 2.16 7.54 -4.22
N PRO A 23 3.34 6.90 -4.30
CA PRO A 23 3.43 5.55 -4.87
C PRO A 23 2.40 4.65 -4.19
N VAL A 24 1.56 3.99 -4.98
CA VAL A 24 0.70 2.91 -4.46
C VAL A 24 1.64 1.76 -4.18
N ASN A 25 1.59 1.20 -2.98
CA ASN A 25 2.47 0.10 -2.59
C ASN A 25 1.76 -1.24 -2.63
N TYR A 26 0.43 -1.25 -2.43
CA TYR A 26 -0.33 -2.48 -2.55
C TYR A 26 -1.71 -2.22 -3.13
N ILE A 27 -2.30 -3.27 -3.71
CA ILE A 27 -3.64 -3.24 -4.25
C ILE A 27 -4.37 -4.46 -3.71
N SER A 28 -5.54 -4.25 -3.12
CA SER A 28 -6.43 -5.32 -2.69
C SER A 28 -7.71 -5.32 -3.51
N SER A 29 -8.28 -6.49 -3.74
CA SER A 29 -9.66 -6.65 -4.18
C SER A 29 -10.64 -6.06 -3.16
N SER A 30 -11.88 -5.85 -3.58
CA SER A 30 -12.99 -5.42 -2.73
C SER A 30 -13.29 -6.38 -1.58
N SER A 31 -12.97 -7.66 -1.74
CA SER A 31 -13.09 -8.72 -0.73
C SER A 31 -11.88 -8.84 0.21
N GLY A 32 -10.88 -7.95 0.08
CA GLY A 32 -9.76 -7.83 1.03
C GLY A 32 -8.53 -8.66 0.69
N TYR A 33 -8.54 -9.46 -0.37
CA TYR A 33 -7.37 -10.21 -0.82
C TYR A 33 -6.45 -9.36 -1.71
N MET A 34 -5.15 -9.48 -1.53
CA MET A 34 -4.10 -8.75 -2.25
C MET A 34 -3.97 -9.24 -3.69
N LEU A 35 -3.73 -8.33 -4.63
CA LEU A 35 -3.20 -8.68 -5.94
C LEU A 35 -1.77 -9.19 -5.77
N HIS A 36 -1.50 -10.42 -6.22
CA HIS A 36 -0.27 -11.13 -5.91
C HIS A 36 0.32 -11.85 -7.12
N MET A 37 1.64 -11.98 -7.11
CA MET A 37 2.42 -12.77 -8.06
C MET A 37 2.64 -14.18 -7.52
N SER A 38 2.05 -15.17 -8.18
CA SER A 38 2.32 -16.59 -7.94
C SER A 38 2.93 -17.20 -9.20
N GLY A 39 4.26 -17.38 -9.19
CA GLY A 39 5.01 -17.67 -10.42
C GLY A 39 4.81 -16.54 -11.43
N ASN A 40 4.26 -16.86 -12.60
CA ASN A 40 3.92 -15.86 -13.62
C ASN A 40 2.46 -15.43 -13.58
N SER A 41 1.62 -15.99 -12.70
CA SER A 41 0.19 -15.73 -12.65
C SER A 41 -0.15 -14.60 -11.68
N ALA A 42 -1.10 -13.75 -12.06
CA ALA A 42 -1.73 -12.82 -11.14
C ALA A 42 -2.91 -13.50 -10.44
N VAL A 43 -2.86 -13.54 -9.11
CA VAL A 43 -3.86 -14.18 -8.27
C VAL A 43 -4.21 -13.28 -7.09
N THR A 44 -5.32 -13.58 -6.41
CA THR A 44 -5.59 -13.03 -5.08
C THR A 44 -4.76 -13.76 -4.01
N ALA A 45 -4.37 -13.10 -2.94
CA ALA A 45 -3.69 -13.74 -1.81
C ALA A 45 -3.99 -13.07 -0.46
N ASN A 46 -3.82 -13.80 0.64
CA ASN A 46 -3.75 -13.19 1.96
C ASN A 46 -2.48 -12.34 2.07
N TRP A 47 -2.48 -11.32 2.93
CA TRP A 47 -1.24 -10.62 3.27
C TRP A 47 -0.27 -11.58 3.97
N GLN A 48 0.93 -11.72 3.42
CA GLN A 48 1.99 -12.60 3.91
C GLN A 48 3.37 -11.90 3.88
N GLY A 49 3.38 -10.56 3.81
CA GLY A 49 4.61 -9.79 3.67
C GLY A 49 5.09 -9.64 2.22
N GLN A 50 4.14 -9.52 1.28
CA GLN A 50 4.45 -9.29 -0.12
C GLN A 50 5.31 -8.02 -0.30
N ALA A 51 6.23 -8.06 -1.26
CA ALA A 51 6.98 -6.87 -1.66
C ALA A 51 6.03 -5.76 -2.17
N PRO A 52 6.31 -4.48 -1.87
CA PRO A 52 5.50 -3.39 -2.40
C PRO A 52 5.61 -3.32 -3.91
N ILE A 53 4.50 -2.96 -4.56
CA ILE A 53 4.50 -2.68 -5.99
C ILE A 53 5.31 -1.41 -6.27
N GLN A 54 5.85 -1.33 -7.48
CA GLN A 54 6.61 -0.19 -7.98
C GLN A 54 6.03 0.31 -9.30
N GLY A 55 6.41 1.51 -9.73
CA GLY A 55 6.04 2.07 -11.03
C GLY A 55 4.58 2.54 -11.16
N PHE A 56 3.82 2.54 -10.06
CA PHE A 56 2.40 2.85 -10.06
C PHE A 56 2.01 3.86 -8.97
N SER A 57 1.35 4.95 -9.37
CA SER A 57 0.82 5.99 -8.46
C SER A 57 -0.67 6.28 -8.74
N GLY A 58 -1.39 5.29 -9.29
CA GLY A 58 -2.74 5.42 -9.82
C GLY A 58 -2.78 5.34 -11.35
N TYR A 59 -1.63 5.53 -12.00
CA TYR A 59 -1.40 5.24 -13.41
C TYR A 59 0.03 4.74 -13.62
N GLY A 60 0.25 3.93 -14.65
CA GLY A 60 1.58 3.43 -15.04
C GLY A 60 1.67 1.90 -15.00
N THR A 61 2.87 1.37 -14.84
CA THR A 61 3.09 -0.08 -14.74
C THR A 61 2.98 -0.55 -13.30
N ILE A 62 2.22 -1.61 -13.03
CA ILE A 62 2.23 -2.26 -11.72
C ILE A 62 3.35 -3.29 -11.72
N GLN A 63 4.40 -3.05 -10.93
CA GLN A 63 5.59 -3.90 -10.93
C GLN A 63 5.79 -4.64 -9.62
N VAL A 64 6.15 -5.92 -9.69
CA VAL A 64 6.62 -6.74 -8.56
C VAL A 64 7.86 -7.49 -9.02
N ASN A 65 8.94 -7.49 -8.24
CA ASN A 65 10.20 -8.19 -8.58
C ASN A 65 10.71 -7.91 -10.01
N GLY A 66 10.58 -6.65 -10.48
CA GLY A 66 11.00 -6.24 -11.83
C GLY A 66 10.13 -6.76 -12.98
N ARG A 67 8.97 -7.38 -12.68
CA ARG A 67 7.99 -7.83 -13.68
C ARG A 67 6.73 -6.98 -13.62
N CYS A 68 6.12 -6.76 -14.78
CA CYS A 68 4.94 -5.93 -14.95
C CYS A 68 3.67 -6.77 -15.05
N LEU A 69 2.62 -6.37 -14.32
CA LEU A 69 1.27 -6.91 -14.50
C LEU A 69 0.81 -6.65 -15.93
N THR A 70 0.37 -7.71 -16.62
CA THR A 70 0.10 -7.68 -18.06
C THR A 70 -1.25 -8.34 -18.35
N GLY A 71 -2.09 -7.66 -19.13
CA GLY A 71 -3.37 -8.19 -19.63
C GLY A 71 -3.46 -8.10 -21.15
N ARG A 72 -3.01 -9.14 -21.86
CA ARG A 72 -2.86 -9.09 -23.32
C ARG A 72 -4.13 -9.42 -24.10
N ALA A 73 -4.94 -10.34 -23.59
CA ALA A 73 -6.04 -10.93 -24.33
C ALA A 73 -7.34 -10.87 -23.55
N ALA A 74 -8.44 -10.73 -24.27
CA ALA A 74 -9.79 -10.80 -23.72
C ALA A 74 -9.98 -12.11 -22.96
N HIS A 75 -10.55 -12.00 -21.76
CA HIS A 75 -10.96 -13.10 -20.89
C HIS A 75 -9.83 -14.04 -20.43
N ALA A 76 -8.58 -13.67 -20.69
CA ALA A 76 -7.42 -14.45 -20.29
C ALA A 76 -6.91 -14.06 -18.90
N PRO A 77 -6.20 -14.95 -18.18
CA PRO A 77 -5.52 -14.59 -16.95
C PRO A 77 -4.50 -13.47 -17.17
N LEU A 78 -4.43 -12.55 -16.20
CA LEU A 78 -3.34 -11.60 -16.11
C LEU A 78 -2.05 -12.33 -15.71
N THR A 79 -0.96 -11.89 -16.30
CA THR A 79 0.37 -12.46 -16.09
C THR A 79 1.34 -11.40 -15.59
N TRP A 80 2.41 -11.84 -14.94
CA TRP A 80 3.56 -10.99 -14.66
C TRP A 80 4.63 -11.27 -15.70
N GLU A 81 4.98 -10.27 -16.50
CA GLU A 81 5.91 -10.39 -17.63
C GLU A 81 7.10 -9.45 -17.50
N ALA A 82 8.11 -9.61 -18.35
CA ALA A 82 9.15 -8.60 -18.48
C ALA A 82 8.51 -7.24 -18.83
N CYS A 83 8.96 -6.19 -18.17
CA CYS A 83 8.45 -4.84 -18.40
C CYS A 83 8.87 -4.33 -19.78
N LYS A 84 7.89 -4.16 -20.67
CA LYS A 84 8.00 -3.58 -22.01
C LYS A 84 7.40 -2.18 -22.08
N GLY A 85 6.50 -1.83 -21.15
CA GLY A 85 5.82 -0.54 -21.12
C GLY A 85 4.82 -0.36 -22.27
N ASP A 86 4.36 -1.46 -22.87
CA ASP A 86 3.32 -1.49 -23.89
C ASP A 86 1.93 -1.32 -23.27
N GLN A 87 0.92 -1.05 -24.11
CA GLN A 87 -0.47 -0.79 -23.67
C GLN A 87 -1.03 -1.88 -22.71
N PRO A 88 -0.78 -3.20 -22.93
CA PRO A 88 -1.24 -4.24 -22.01
C PRO A 88 -0.68 -4.17 -20.59
N GLN A 89 0.42 -3.43 -20.38
CA GLN A 89 1.14 -3.30 -19.12
C GLN A 89 0.91 -1.97 -18.40
N LYS A 90 0.27 -1.01 -19.06
CA LYS A 90 -0.06 0.29 -18.47
C LYS A 90 -1.47 0.25 -17.93
N TRP A 91 -1.60 0.46 -16.63
CA TRP A 91 -2.83 0.40 -15.88
C TRP A 91 -3.22 1.79 -15.40
N SER A 92 -4.52 1.98 -15.21
CA SER A 92 -5.14 3.12 -14.54
C SER A 92 -6.02 2.60 -13.42
N LEU A 93 -5.96 3.23 -12.24
CA LEU A 93 -6.88 3.00 -11.14
C LEU A 93 -7.82 4.20 -11.04
N SER A 94 -9.08 4.01 -11.43
CA SER A 94 -10.09 5.07 -11.38
C SER A 94 -11.44 4.50 -11.01
N GLY A 95 -12.15 5.15 -10.08
CA GLY A 95 -13.45 4.70 -9.58
C GLY A 95 -13.42 3.27 -9.00
N GLY A 96 -12.29 2.88 -8.40
CA GLY A 96 -12.07 1.52 -7.88
C GLY A 96 -11.72 0.48 -8.94
N ARG A 97 -11.63 0.84 -10.22
CA ARG A 97 -11.36 -0.12 -11.29
C ARG A 97 -9.92 -0.02 -11.79
N LEU A 98 -9.25 -1.16 -11.92
CA LEU A 98 -7.97 -1.28 -12.61
C LEU A 98 -8.20 -1.60 -14.07
N LYS A 99 -8.02 -0.61 -14.95
CA LYS A 99 -8.17 -0.76 -16.40
C LYS A 99 -6.84 -0.53 -17.11
N ASN A 100 -6.42 -1.44 -17.98
CA ASN A 100 -5.23 -1.24 -18.81
C ASN A 100 -5.53 -0.43 -20.09
N GLU A 101 -4.49 0.08 -20.75
CA GLU A 101 -4.63 0.81 -22.02
C GLU A 101 -5.13 -0.06 -23.17
N GLY A 102 -5.02 -1.40 -23.04
CA GLY A 102 -5.63 -2.36 -23.96
C GLY A 102 -7.15 -2.46 -23.83
N GLY A 103 -7.76 -1.80 -22.85
CA GLY A 103 -9.21 -1.75 -22.66
C GLY A 103 -9.76 -2.72 -21.61
N TRP A 104 -8.92 -3.58 -21.02
CA TRP A 104 -9.33 -4.65 -20.13
C TRP A 104 -9.28 -4.23 -18.65
N CYS A 105 -10.22 -4.74 -17.88
CA CYS A 105 -10.29 -4.54 -16.45
C CYS A 105 -9.79 -5.79 -15.70
N ALA A 106 -9.02 -5.57 -14.64
CA ALA A 106 -8.61 -6.64 -13.73
C ALA A 106 -9.85 -7.18 -12.99
N ASP A 107 -10.11 -8.47 -13.12
CA ASP A 107 -11.33 -9.12 -12.66
C ASP A 107 -11.00 -10.37 -11.85
N VAL A 108 -11.48 -10.44 -10.60
CA VAL A 108 -11.35 -11.67 -9.80
C VAL A 108 -12.30 -12.73 -10.34
N GLN A 109 -11.73 -13.82 -10.84
CA GLN A 109 -12.45 -14.83 -11.63
C GLN A 109 -13.73 -15.32 -10.92
N GLY A 110 -14.86 -15.15 -11.60
CA GLY A 110 -16.16 -15.65 -11.17
C GLY A 110 -16.66 -15.06 -9.85
N ASN A 111 -16.17 -13.87 -9.46
CA ASN A 111 -16.48 -13.22 -8.19
C ASN A 111 -16.20 -14.13 -6.97
N ARG A 112 -15.22 -15.02 -7.09
CA ARG A 112 -14.84 -15.92 -6.01
C ARG A 112 -14.01 -15.18 -4.98
N GLY A 113 -14.41 -15.28 -3.71
CA GLY A 113 -13.55 -14.91 -2.59
C GLY A 113 -12.49 -15.99 -2.32
N GLY A 114 -11.41 -15.61 -1.66
CA GLY A 114 -10.34 -16.53 -1.28
C GLY A 114 -8.98 -16.14 -1.85
N ALA A 115 -7.93 -16.74 -1.31
CA ALA A 115 -6.58 -16.70 -1.88
C ALA A 115 -6.44 -17.73 -3.02
N GLY A 116 -5.56 -17.45 -3.97
CA GLY A 116 -5.29 -18.30 -5.13
C GLY A 116 -6.28 -18.14 -6.29
N VAL A 117 -7.23 -17.22 -6.22
CA VAL A 117 -8.20 -16.99 -7.30
C VAL A 117 -7.49 -16.22 -8.43
N PRO A 118 -7.54 -16.70 -9.69
CA PRO A 118 -6.96 -15.98 -10.81
C PRO A 118 -7.59 -14.61 -11.03
N VAL A 119 -6.77 -13.66 -11.45
CA VAL A 119 -7.23 -12.35 -11.91
C VAL A 119 -7.19 -12.34 -13.44
N LEU A 120 -8.28 -11.95 -14.08
CA LEU A 120 -8.46 -11.98 -15.53
C LEU A 120 -8.39 -10.57 -16.13
N ALA A 121 -8.02 -10.47 -17.41
CA ALA A 121 -8.34 -9.35 -18.27
C ALA A 121 -9.78 -9.52 -18.75
N TRP A 122 -10.72 -8.76 -18.20
CA TRP A 122 -12.14 -8.88 -18.52
C TRP A 122 -12.74 -7.59 -19.05
N ASP A 123 -13.91 -7.70 -19.69
CA ASP A 123 -14.72 -6.54 -20.05
C ASP A 123 -15.03 -5.70 -18.82
N CYS A 124 -14.91 -4.39 -18.93
CA CYS A 124 -15.16 -3.49 -17.82
C CYS A 124 -16.67 -3.35 -17.55
N THR A 125 -17.16 -4.02 -16.51
CA THR A 125 -18.59 -4.03 -16.13
C THR A 125 -18.87 -3.18 -14.90
N GLY A 126 -17.86 -2.93 -14.06
CA GLY A 126 -18.02 -2.26 -12.76
C GLY A 126 -18.57 -3.15 -11.65
N ALA A 127 -18.74 -4.44 -11.91
CA ALA A 127 -19.10 -5.43 -10.91
C ALA A 127 -18.10 -5.47 -9.74
N VAL A 128 -18.55 -5.99 -8.60
CA VAL A 128 -17.79 -5.97 -7.34
C VAL A 128 -16.43 -6.70 -7.42
N ASN A 129 -16.32 -7.73 -8.26
CA ASN A 129 -15.08 -8.46 -8.54
C ASN A 129 -14.08 -7.69 -9.42
N GLN A 130 -14.44 -6.52 -9.93
CA GLN A 130 -13.57 -5.58 -10.63
C GLN A 130 -13.22 -4.35 -9.79
N GLN A 131 -13.60 -4.37 -8.51
CA GLN A 131 -13.34 -3.29 -7.58
C GLN A 131 -12.08 -3.59 -6.77
N TRP A 132 -11.18 -2.62 -6.74
CA TRP A 132 -9.84 -2.66 -6.19
C TRP A 132 -9.60 -1.42 -5.33
N ARG A 133 -8.79 -1.57 -4.30
CA ARG A 133 -8.39 -0.50 -3.38
C ARG A 133 -6.88 -0.34 -3.43
N SER A 134 -6.40 0.88 -3.62
CA SER A 134 -4.99 1.22 -3.45
C SER A 134 -4.66 1.42 -1.99
N HIS A 135 -3.47 0.97 -1.61
CA HIS A 135 -2.89 1.16 -0.30
C HIS A 135 -1.53 1.83 -0.46
N TYR A 136 -1.32 2.89 0.31
CA TYR A 136 -0.10 3.69 0.31
C TYR A 136 0.65 3.40 1.61
N THR A 137 1.97 3.37 1.54
CA THR A 137 2.79 3.32 2.75
C THR A 137 3.16 4.73 3.15
N GLU A 138 2.92 5.06 4.41
CA GLU A 138 3.47 6.27 5.01
C GLU A 138 4.89 5.99 5.48
N THR A 139 5.82 6.93 5.27
CA THR A 139 7.17 6.78 5.82
C THR A 139 7.15 6.88 7.33
N ALA A 140 8.08 6.21 8.00
CA ALA A 140 8.23 6.34 9.47
C ALA A 140 8.40 7.80 9.87
N GLN A 141 9.12 8.62 9.09
CA GLN A 141 9.30 10.04 9.35
C GLN A 141 7.98 10.83 9.24
N ALA A 142 7.15 10.55 8.23
CA ALA A 142 5.85 11.19 8.06
C ALA A 142 4.89 10.81 9.20
N ALA A 143 4.86 9.53 9.58
CA ALA A 143 4.08 9.07 10.73
C ALA A 143 4.58 9.70 12.04
N ALA A 144 5.90 9.80 12.24
CA ALA A 144 6.52 10.41 13.41
C ALA A 144 6.20 11.91 13.55
N ALA A 145 6.07 12.63 12.43
CA ALA A 145 5.70 14.05 12.45
C ALA A 145 4.33 14.29 13.08
N LYS A 146 3.44 13.28 13.09
CA LYS A 146 2.12 13.32 13.74
C LYS A 146 2.18 13.10 15.26
N ILE A 147 3.31 12.67 15.80
CA ILE A 147 3.50 12.41 17.24
C ILE A 147 3.94 13.70 17.93
N ALA A 148 3.07 14.31 18.73
CA ALA A 148 3.33 15.59 19.39
C ALA A 148 4.50 15.54 20.39
N ASN A 149 4.56 14.49 21.23
CA ASN A 149 5.60 14.36 22.24
C ASN A 149 6.96 13.98 21.59
N PRO A 150 8.03 14.78 21.78
CA PRO A 150 9.32 14.55 21.13
C PRO A 150 10.04 13.28 21.60
N GLN A 151 9.82 12.83 22.84
CA GLN A 151 10.41 11.60 23.37
C GLN A 151 9.75 10.38 22.72
N VAL A 152 8.41 10.35 22.69
CA VAL A 152 7.65 9.28 22.02
C VAL A 152 7.96 9.25 20.51
N ARG A 153 8.17 10.42 19.90
CA ARG A 153 8.56 10.53 18.49
C ARG A 153 9.93 9.90 18.21
N ALA A 154 10.93 10.19 19.03
CA ALA A 154 12.27 9.64 18.89
C ALA A 154 12.26 8.10 19.04
N GLU A 155 11.48 7.59 19.98
CA GLU A 155 11.36 6.15 20.23
C GLU A 155 10.58 5.43 19.13
N PHE A 156 9.50 6.05 18.61
CA PHE A 156 8.79 5.52 17.44
C PHE A 156 9.74 5.38 16.25
N LEU A 157 10.56 6.40 15.97
CA LEU A 157 11.51 6.37 14.85
C LEU A 157 12.54 5.24 15.00
N LYS A 158 13.08 5.05 16.20
CA LYS A 158 14.05 3.97 16.49
C LYS A 158 13.46 2.57 16.27
N ASN A 159 12.21 2.36 16.69
CA ASN A 159 11.53 1.08 16.52
C ASN A 159 11.06 0.88 15.07
N ALA A 160 10.62 1.94 14.40
CA ALA A 160 10.16 1.86 13.01
C ALA A 160 11.28 1.57 12.01
N THR A 161 12.50 2.04 12.25
CA THR A 161 13.65 1.77 11.35
C THR A 161 14.18 0.34 11.46
N SER A 162 13.87 -0.38 12.55
CA SER A 162 14.32 -1.76 12.80
C SER A 162 13.18 -2.78 12.67
N ALA A 163 11.95 -2.33 12.43
CA ALA A 163 10.78 -3.19 12.34
C ALA A 163 10.73 -3.98 11.03
N ALA A 164 10.41 -5.27 11.14
CA ALA A 164 10.13 -6.12 10.00
C ALA A 164 8.76 -5.77 9.37
N PRO A 165 8.53 -6.04 8.07
CA PRO A 165 7.22 -5.89 7.45
C PRO A 165 6.12 -6.63 8.22
N GLY A 166 4.96 -5.98 8.38
CA GLY A 166 3.84 -6.51 9.17
C GLY A 166 3.97 -6.31 10.69
N THR A 167 5.01 -5.62 11.16
CA THR A 167 5.11 -5.22 12.57
C THR A 167 4.13 -4.10 12.88
N VAL A 168 3.38 -4.24 13.98
CA VAL A 168 2.57 -3.16 14.53
C VAL A 168 3.37 -2.45 15.62
N ILE A 169 3.61 -1.16 15.42
CA ILE A 169 4.22 -0.28 16.43
C ILE A 169 3.13 0.61 16.99
N SER A 170 2.80 0.43 18.26
CA SER A 170 1.84 1.28 18.95
C SER A 170 2.54 2.19 19.95
N THR A 171 2.25 3.48 19.84
CA THR A 171 2.63 4.51 20.82
C THR A 171 1.50 4.79 21.81
N SER A 172 0.38 4.07 21.73
CA SER A 172 -0.81 4.25 22.58
C SER A 172 -0.86 3.25 23.74
N THR A 173 -1.55 3.62 24.82
CA THR A 173 -1.83 2.76 25.99
C THR A 173 -3.11 1.92 25.84
N GLY A 174 -3.73 1.91 24.66
CA GLY A 174 -4.97 1.19 24.38
C GLY A 174 -4.77 -0.31 24.10
N LYS A 175 -5.88 -1.02 23.90
CA LYS A 175 -5.87 -2.44 23.49
C LYS A 175 -5.41 -2.57 22.04
N ILE A 176 -4.34 -3.33 21.82
CA ILE A 176 -3.83 -3.64 20.48
C ILE A 176 -4.19 -5.09 20.16
N VAL A 177 -4.84 -5.31 19.02
CA VAL A 177 -5.12 -6.65 18.50
C VAL A 177 -4.47 -6.77 17.12
N ALA A 178 -3.42 -7.58 16.99
CA ALA A 178 -2.88 -7.94 15.68
C ALA A 178 -3.45 -9.29 15.26
N GLN A 179 -4.21 -9.29 14.16
CA GLN A 179 -4.76 -10.50 13.54
C GLN A 179 -3.80 -10.95 12.43
N GLY A 180 -2.79 -11.75 12.77
CA GLY A 180 -1.81 -12.27 11.80
C GLY A 180 -0.50 -12.72 12.46
N GLY A 181 0.47 -13.12 11.64
CA GLY A 181 1.82 -13.50 12.10
C GLY A 181 2.78 -12.32 12.34
N GLY A 182 2.27 -11.09 12.34
CA GLY A 182 3.08 -9.89 12.56
C GLY A 182 3.52 -9.77 14.02
N ASN A 183 4.75 -9.28 14.22
CA ASN A 183 5.24 -8.98 15.56
C ASN A 183 4.58 -7.70 16.11
N ILE A 184 4.35 -7.65 17.42
CA ILE A 184 3.84 -6.45 18.09
C ILE A 184 4.91 -5.88 19.00
N VAL A 185 5.19 -4.59 18.86
CA VAL A 185 5.99 -3.82 19.82
C VAL A 185 5.08 -2.80 20.50
N ALA A 186 4.94 -2.92 21.82
CA ALA A 186 4.11 -2.03 22.62
C ALA A 186 4.90 -1.49 23.82
N GLN A 187 4.69 -0.20 24.10
CA GLN A 187 5.46 0.55 25.09
C GLN A 187 4.62 1.03 26.29
N GLY A 188 3.32 0.70 26.33
CA GLY A 188 2.41 1.07 27.43
C GLY A 188 1.77 -0.15 28.09
N GLY A 189 1.22 0.01 29.29
CA GLY A 189 0.51 -1.06 30.03
C GLY A 189 -0.84 -1.48 29.43
N GLY A 190 -1.06 -1.23 28.15
CA GLY A 190 -2.26 -1.64 27.42
C GLY A 190 -2.28 -3.15 27.22
N ASN A 191 -3.48 -3.72 27.12
CA ASN A 191 -3.63 -5.16 26.92
C ASN A 191 -3.30 -5.53 25.46
N ILE A 192 -2.27 -6.36 25.24
CA ILE A 192 -1.80 -6.76 23.91
C ILE A 192 -2.30 -8.16 23.61
N VAL A 193 -2.98 -8.33 22.48
CA VAL A 193 -3.41 -9.64 22.00
C VAL A 193 -2.81 -9.89 20.62
N ALA A 194 -1.87 -10.82 20.52
CA ALA A 194 -1.43 -11.40 19.25
C ALA A 194 -2.23 -12.69 19.00
N GLN A 195 -3.17 -12.67 18.05
CA GLN A 195 -4.05 -13.83 17.78
C GLN A 195 -3.47 -14.80 16.74
N GLY A 196 -2.27 -14.51 16.20
CA GLY A 196 -1.55 -15.38 15.26
C GLY A 196 -0.14 -15.73 15.77
N GLY A 197 0.69 -16.36 14.93
CA GLY A 197 2.03 -16.86 15.32
C GLY A 197 3.13 -15.79 15.49
N GLY A 198 2.77 -14.50 15.62
CA GLY A 198 3.73 -13.41 15.79
C GLY A 198 4.22 -13.29 17.24
N ASN A 199 5.43 -12.75 17.42
CA ASN A 199 6.02 -12.51 18.73
C ASN A 199 5.60 -11.15 19.32
N ILE A 200 5.48 -11.09 20.65
CA ILE A 200 5.24 -9.85 21.39
C ILE A 200 6.56 -9.40 22.03
N VAL A 201 7.00 -8.19 21.72
CA VAL A 201 8.16 -7.54 22.34
C VAL A 201 7.66 -6.33 23.14
N ALA A 202 7.64 -6.45 24.46
CA ALA A 202 7.37 -5.33 25.36
C ALA A 202 8.70 -4.73 25.83
N GLN A 203 9.01 -3.50 25.44
CA GLN A 203 10.22 -2.79 25.90
C GLN A 203 9.96 -1.87 27.12
N GLY A 204 8.69 -1.74 27.51
CA GLY A 204 8.30 -1.08 28.76
C GLY A 204 8.29 -2.06 29.92
N GLY A 205 9.44 -2.22 30.59
CA GLY A 205 9.46 -2.75 31.95
C GLY A 205 8.86 -1.70 32.89
N GLY A 206 7.66 -1.96 33.40
CA GLY A 206 7.10 -1.28 34.55
C GLY A 206 6.77 -2.32 35.60
N ASN A 207 7.65 -2.43 36.61
CA ASN A 207 7.60 -3.20 37.87
C ASN A 207 6.55 -4.31 38.02
#